data_AF-A0A261A3Q0-F1
#
_entry.id   AF-A0A261A3Q0-F1
#
_cell.length_a   1.000
_cell.length_b   1.000
_cell.length_c   1.000
_cell.angle_alpha   90.00
_cell.angle_beta   90.00
_cell.angle_gamma   90.00
#
_symmetry.space_group_name_H-M   'P 1'
#
loop_
_entity.id
_entity.type
_entity.pdbx_description
1 polymer ?
#
loop_
_entity_poly.entity_id
_entity_poly.type
_entity_poly.pdbx_seq_one_letter_code
_entity_poly.pdbx_strand_id
1 'polypeptide(L)'
;MITWIISLWEKLYSAKEAYGMTDLSPISWNKVIQKLIKSDKKRQQFYKYAFRNSSPHCDTTCELQLMCNLRMGHHNSTLYCPTF
;
A
#
# COMPACT_ATOMS: atom_id res chain seq x y z
N MET A 1 23.50 -25.58 24.38
CA MET A 1 23.14 -25.46 22.95
C MET A 1 22.80 -24.00 22.69
N ILE A 2 23.63 -23.30 21.91
CA ILE A 2 23.36 -21.92 21.53
C ILE A 2 22.43 -21.96 20.31
N THR A 3 21.16 -21.63 20.49
CA THR A 3 20.24 -21.41 19.37
C THR A 3 20.62 -20.09 18.72
N TRP A 4 21.34 -20.15 17.60
CA TRP A 4 21.47 -19.01 16.72
C TRP A 4 20.06 -18.61 16.24
N ILE A 5 19.67 -17.35 16.46
CA ILE A 5 18.45 -16.81 15.84
C ILE A 5 18.75 -16.68 14.35
N ILE A 6 18.39 -17.69 13.57
CA ILE A 6 18.51 -17.64 12.12
C ILE A 6 17.32 -16.82 11.63
N SER A 7 17.58 -15.60 11.14
CA SER A 7 16.56 -14.81 10.45
C SER A 7 16.41 -15.32 9.02
N LEU A 8 15.24 -15.86 8.70
CA LEU A 8 14.88 -16.32 7.37
C LEU A 8 14.03 -15.25 6.68
N TRP A 9 14.38 -14.92 5.44
CA TRP A 9 13.58 -14.02 4.62
C TRP A 9 12.42 -14.79 4.00
N GLU A 10 11.21 -14.24 4.12
CA GLU A 10 10.00 -14.81 3.55
C GLU A 10 9.31 -13.84 2.58
N LYS A 11 8.63 -14.39 1.57
CA LYS A 11 7.84 -13.59 0.64
C LYS A 11 6.61 -13.05 1.36
N LEU A 12 6.57 -11.74 1.60
CA LEU A 12 5.40 -11.08 2.18
C LEU A 12 4.19 -11.10 1.23
N TYR A 13 4.38 -10.68 -0.03
CA TYR A 13 3.34 -10.69 -1.06
C TYR A 13 3.92 -10.52 -2.47
N SER A 14 3.10 -10.80 -3.49
CA SER A 14 3.31 -10.32 -4.86
C SER A 14 2.25 -9.28 -5.18
N ALA A 15 2.64 -8.13 -5.74
CA ALA A 15 1.68 -7.08 -6.09
C ALA A 15 0.62 -7.57 -7.09
N LYS A 16 1.02 -8.38 -8.07
CA LYS A 16 0.10 -8.95 -9.07
C LYS A 16 -0.93 -9.87 -8.42
N GLU A 17 -0.49 -10.74 -7.52
CA GLU A 17 -1.37 -11.68 -6.81
C GLU A 17 -2.29 -10.92 -5.84
N ALA A 18 -1.73 -10.03 -5.02
CA ALA A 18 -2.47 -9.31 -3.98
C ALA A 18 -3.55 -8.37 -4.54
N TYR A 19 -3.29 -7.76 -5.70
CA TYR A 19 -4.21 -6.79 -6.31
C TYR A 19 -4.91 -7.29 -7.57
N GLY A 20 -4.67 -8.55 -7.97
CA GLY A 20 -5.25 -9.17 -9.16
C GLY A 20 -4.86 -8.44 -10.45
N MET A 21 -3.57 -8.13 -10.62
CA MET A 21 -3.05 -7.38 -11.77
C MET A 21 -2.47 -8.33 -12.83
N THR A 22 -2.79 -8.06 -14.11
CA THR A 22 -2.21 -8.75 -15.26
C THR A 22 -0.76 -8.33 -15.52
N ASP A 23 -0.45 -7.06 -15.23
CA ASP A 23 0.84 -6.41 -15.45
C ASP A 23 1.06 -5.32 -14.38
N LEU A 24 2.23 -4.67 -14.41
CA LEU A 24 2.60 -3.59 -13.47
C LEU A 24 2.61 -2.21 -14.15
N SER A 25 1.86 -2.04 -15.24
CA SER A 25 1.79 -0.76 -15.95
C SER A 25 1.17 0.34 -15.07
N PRO A 26 1.44 1.64 -15.38
CA PRO A 26 0.80 2.75 -14.68
C PRO A 26 -0.74 2.68 -14.71
N ILE A 27 -1.32 2.19 -15.81
CA ILE A 27 -2.78 2.01 -15.95
C ILE A 27 -3.29 0.99 -14.94
N SER A 28 -2.59 -0.15 -14.79
CA SER A 28 -2.94 -1.18 -13.82
C SER A 28 -2.82 -0.65 -12.38
N TRP A 29 -1.77 0.11 -12.06
CA TRP A 29 -1.63 0.75 -10.74
C TRP A 29 -2.74 1.77 -10.46
N ASN A 30 -3.11 2.59 -11.44
CA ASN A 30 -4.21 3.55 -11.29
C ASN A 30 -5.53 2.84 -10.94
N LYS A 31 -5.82 1.68 -11.58
CA LYS A 31 -6.99 0.85 -11.24
C LYS A 31 -6.92 0.32 -9.79
N VAL A 32 -5.74 -0.03 -9.30
CA VAL A 32 -5.56 -0.45 -7.89
C VAL A 32 -5.86 0.71 -6.95
N ILE A 33 -5.27 1.88 -7.18
CA ILE A 33 -5.46 3.08 -6.34
C ILE A 33 -6.94 3.46 -6.26
N GLN A 34 -7.66 3.43 -7.39
CA GLN A 34 -9.11 3.66 -7.40
C GLN A 34 -9.89 2.67 -6.53
N LYS A 35 -9.46 1.40 -6.48
CA LYS A 35 -10.07 0.39 -5.60
C LYS A 35 -9.74 0.62 -4.12
N LEU A 36 -8.53 1.12 -3.80
CA LEU A 36 -8.13 1.44 -2.43
C LEU A 36 -8.93 2.62 -1.86
N ILE A 37 -9.14 3.66 -2.67
CA ILE A 37 -9.94 4.84 -2.26
C ILE A 37 -11.39 4.45 -1.96
N LYS A 38 -11.97 3.52 -2.73
CA LYS A 38 -13.38 3.12 -2.59
C LYS A 38 -13.65 2.01 -1.58
N SER A 39 -12.62 1.40 -0.99
CA SER A 39 -12.81 0.20 -0.15
C SER A 39 -11.86 0.15 1.04
N ASP A 40 -12.43 0.36 2.23
CA ASP A 40 -11.70 0.31 3.50
C ASP A 40 -10.97 -1.01 3.70
N LYS A 41 -11.62 -2.14 3.40
CA LYS A 41 -10.98 -3.46 3.49
C LYS A 41 -9.72 -3.57 2.63
N LYS A 42 -9.76 -3.09 1.39
CA LYS A 42 -8.60 -3.13 0.49
C LYS A 42 -7.52 -2.15 0.94
N ARG A 43 -7.92 -0.99 1.44
CA ARG A 43 -7.02 0.03 1.96
C ARG A 43 -6.27 -0.44 3.22
N GLN A 44 -6.97 -1.07 4.15
CA GLN A 44 -6.37 -1.69 5.33
C GLN A 44 -5.36 -2.80 4.96
N GLN A 45 -5.68 -3.62 3.95
CA GLN A 45 -4.74 -4.61 3.45
C GLN A 45 -3.49 -3.97 2.84
N PHE A 46 -3.66 -2.88 2.07
CA PHE A 46 -2.54 -2.10 1.55
C PHE A 46 -1.65 -1.55 2.66
N TYR A 47 -2.21 -1.02 3.75
CA TYR A 47 -1.40 -0.51 4.87
C TYR A 47 -0.52 -1.59 5.49
N LYS A 48 -1.02 -2.82 5.65
CA LYS A 48 -0.20 -3.93 6.14
C LYS A 48 1.01 -4.20 5.24
N TYR A 49 0.83 -4.14 3.93
CA TYR A 49 1.92 -4.31 2.97
C TYR A 49 2.87 -3.11 2.93
N ALA A 50 2.36 -1.89 3.01
CA ALA A 50 3.16 -0.66 3.01
C ALA A 50 4.10 -0.59 4.22
N PHE A 51 3.60 -0.95 5.41
CA PHE A 51 4.37 -0.97 6.65
C PHE A 51 5.09 -2.29 6.91
N ARG A 52 4.86 -3.33 6.08
CA ARG A 52 5.35 -4.70 6.29
C ARG A 52 5.04 -5.22 7.71
N ASN A 53 3.86 -4.88 8.21
CA ASN A 53 3.42 -5.14 9.58
C ASN A 53 1.92 -5.50 9.55
N SER A 54 1.52 -6.54 10.28
CA SER A 54 0.12 -6.96 10.37
C SER A 54 -0.79 -5.97 11.11
N SER A 55 -0.21 -5.16 12.01
CA SER A 55 -0.90 -4.18 12.85
C SER A 55 -0.14 -2.85 12.85
N PRO A 56 -0.11 -2.13 11.70
CA PRO A 56 0.61 -0.87 11.60
C PRO A 56 -0.04 0.21 12.47
N HIS A 57 0.78 1.02 13.12
CA HIS A 57 0.33 2.23 13.81
C HIS A 57 0.32 3.38 12.81
N CYS A 58 -0.84 3.69 12.25
CA CYS A 58 -1.04 4.76 11.27
C CYS A 58 -2.41 5.37 11.54
N ASP A 59 -2.43 6.61 12.02
CA ASP A 59 -3.67 7.34 12.29
C ASP A 59 -4.31 7.87 11.00
N THR A 60 -5.44 8.56 11.12
CA THR A 60 -6.16 9.12 9.97
C THR A 60 -5.31 10.07 9.12
N THR A 61 -4.39 10.82 9.75
CA THR A 61 -3.49 11.74 9.05
C THR A 61 -2.49 10.97 8.20
N CYS A 62 -1.87 9.95 8.78
CA CYS A 62 -0.96 9.03 8.10
C CYS A 62 -1.66 8.29 6.95
N GLU A 63 -2.88 7.79 7.19
CA GLU A 63 -3.67 7.07 6.19
C GLU A 63 -3.98 7.95 4.96
N LEU A 64 -4.38 9.20 5.20
CA LEU A 64 -4.67 10.20 4.17
C LEU A 64 -3.41 10.54 3.37
N GLN A 65 -2.29 10.78 4.06
CA GLN A 65 -1.00 11.07 3.41
C GLN A 65 -0.55 9.92 2.51
N LEU A 66 -0.67 8.67 2.95
CA LEU A 66 -0.38 7.50 2.12
C LEU A 66 -1.24 7.47 0.85
N MET A 67 -2.53 7.76 0.95
CA MET A 67 -3.42 7.78 -0.22
C MET A 67 -3.09 8.92 -1.18
N CYS A 68 -2.74 10.10 -0.67
CA CYS A 68 -2.24 11.21 -1.47
C CYS A 68 -0.96 10.82 -2.22
N ASN A 69 0.03 10.27 -1.50
CA ASN A 69 1.34 9.90 -2.04
C ASN A 69 1.25 8.94 -3.24
N LEU A 70 0.25 8.05 -3.26
CA LEU A 70 0.03 7.13 -4.39
C LEU A 70 -0.31 7.84 -5.71
N ARG A 71 -0.81 9.09 -5.66
CA ARG A 71 -1.19 9.87 -6.83
C ARG A 71 -0.24 11.03 -7.13
N MET A 72 0.66 11.36 -6.21
CA MET A 72 1.62 12.44 -6.40
C MET A 72 2.72 11.99 -7.37
N GLY A 73 2.65 12.48 -8.60
CA GLY A 73 3.77 12.46 -9.56
C GLY A 73 4.51 13.79 -9.66
N HIS A 74 4.11 14.79 -8.87
CA HIS A 74 4.60 16.16 -8.92
C HIS A 74 4.54 16.80 -7.51
N HIS A 75 5.38 17.81 -7.26
CA HIS A 75 5.51 18.45 -5.94
C HIS A 75 4.28 19.26 -5.51
N ASN A 76 3.35 19.53 -6.42
CA ASN A 76 2.11 20.24 -6.13
C ASN A 76 1.08 19.25 -5.55
N SER A 77 0.97 19.21 -4.23
CA SER A 77 0.15 18.25 -3.48
C SER A 77 -1.36 18.46 -3.60
N THR A 78 -1.82 19.69 -3.90
CA THR A 78 -3.25 20.02 -3.96
C THR A 78 -3.96 19.46 -5.20
N LEU A 79 -3.22 19.03 -6.23
CA LEU A 79 -3.80 18.52 -7.48
C LEU A 79 -4.19 17.04 -7.45
N TYR A 80 -3.59 16.24 -6.55
CA TYR A 80 -3.59 14.78 -6.68
C TYR A 80 -4.19 14.02 -5.50
N CYS A 81 -4.41 14.67 -4.36
CA CYS A 81 -5.04 14.05 -3.20
C CYS A 81 -6.53 13.74 -3.47
N PRO A 82 -7.01 12.52 -3.14
CA PRO A 82 -8.45 12.24 -3.15
C PRO A 82 -9.17 13.06 -2.06
N THR A 83 -10.33 13.62 -2.43
CA THR A 83 -11.29 14.20 -1.48
C THR A 83 -12.12 13.04 -0.90
N PHE A 84 -12.15 12.91 0.42
CA PHE A 84 -12.93 11.90 1.15
C PHE A 84 -14.24 12.48 1.66
#